data_AF-A0A4S0V8E1-F1
#
_entry.id   AF-A0A4S0V8E1-F1
#
_cell.length_a   1.000
_cell.length_b   1.000
_cell.length_c   1.000
_cell.angle_alpha   90.00
_cell.angle_beta   90.00
_cell.angle_gamma   90.00
#
_symmetry.space_group_name_H-M   'P 1'
#
loop_
_entity.id
_entity.type
_entity.pdbx_description
1 polymer ?
#
loop_
_entity_poly.entity_id
_entity_poly.type
_entity_poly.pdbx_seq_one_letter_code
_entity_poly.pdbx_strand_id
1 'polypeptide(L)'
;LVIPSIALDRFENAQKQTYRRGFPDFMDMMITCADAGMSLEAAVERVSNELAGTHKWLGIQLAIMNLQMRAGKPLREALRELADRLGLDEARALAVLFRQSEELGTSLTDALRVYSDEMRSQRILRAEERANALPVKMMIPLG
;
A
#
# COMPACT_ATOMS: atom_id res chain seq x y z
N LEU A 1 -32.49 -5.88 -5.95
CA LEU A 1 -31.60 -5.33 -4.89
C LEU A 1 -30.12 -5.36 -5.34
N VAL A 2 -29.79 -4.84 -6.53
CA VAL A 2 -28.40 -4.85 -7.08
C VAL A 2 -27.77 -3.44 -7.09
N ILE A 3 -28.61 -2.41 -7.02
CA ILE A 3 -28.19 -1.00 -6.97
C ILE A 3 -27.33 -0.68 -5.73
N PRO A 4 -27.61 -1.23 -4.52
CA PRO A 4 -26.79 -0.96 -3.33
C PRO A 4 -25.38 -1.56 -3.42
N SER A 5 -25.23 -2.75 -4.01
CA SER A 5 -23.93 -3.42 -4.10
C SER A 5 -23.00 -2.72 -5.10
N ILE A 6 -23.51 -2.32 -6.26
CA ILE A 6 -22.70 -1.60 -7.27
C ILE A 6 -22.21 -0.25 -6.73
N ALA A 7 -23.05 0.48 -5.98
CA ALA A 7 -22.66 1.73 -5.35
C ALA A 7 -21.59 1.53 -4.27
N LEU A 8 -21.71 0.46 -3.47
CA LEU A 8 -20.74 0.08 -2.45
C LEU A 8 -19.39 -0.32 -3.07
N ASP A 9 -19.40 -1.16 -4.10
CA ASP A 9 -18.20 -1.60 -4.83
C ASP A 9 -17.46 -0.40 -5.44
N ARG A 10 -18.21 0.56 -5.99
CA ARG A 10 -17.62 1.78 -6.57
C ARG A 10 -16.96 2.66 -5.51
N PHE A 11 -17.58 2.78 -4.33
CA PHE A 11 -17.00 3.53 -3.21
C PHE A 11 -15.73 2.85 -2.69
N GLU A 12 -15.77 1.53 -2.49
CA GLU A 12 -14.61 0.75 -2.03
C GLU A 12 -13.44 0.87 -3.03
N ASN A 13 -13.71 0.74 -4.32
CA ASN A 13 -12.69 0.90 -5.36
C ASN A 13 -12.09 2.31 -5.39
N ALA A 14 -12.90 3.35 -5.17
CA ALA A 14 -12.41 4.73 -5.08
C ALA A 14 -11.49 4.93 -3.85
N GLN A 15 -11.82 4.32 -2.72
CA GLN A 15 -10.98 4.36 -1.51
C GLN A 15 -9.68 3.60 -1.72
N LYS A 16 -9.74 2.37 -2.23
CA LYS A 16 -8.56 1.58 -2.61
C LYS A 16 -7.64 2.36 -3.54
N GLN A 17 -8.19 3.05 -4.54
CA GLN A 17 -7.40 3.87 -5.45
C GLN A 17 -6.73 5.07 -4.75
N THR A 18 -7.36 5.62 -3.71
CA THR A 18 -6.79 6.69 -2.88
C THR A 18 -5.61 6.16 -2.07
N TYR A 19 -5.75 5.00 -1.42
CA TYR A 19 -4.65 4.34 -0.70
C TYR A 19 -3.50 3.96 -1.64
N ARG A 20 -3.81 3.37 -2.80
CA ARG A 20 -2.81 2.92 -3.80
C ARG A 20 -1.95 4.06 -4.36
N ARG A 21 -2.46 5.31 -4.33
CA ARG A 21 -1.67 6.48 -4.72
C ARG A 21 -0.58 6.81 -3.70
N GLY A 22 -0.92 6.82 -2.41
CA GLY A 22 0.02 7.14 -1.32
C GLY A 22 0.89 5.97 -0.84
N PHE A 23 0.57 4.73 -1.21
CA PHE A 23 1.29 3.56 -0.72
C PHE A 23 2.79 3.53 -1.12
N PRO A 24 3.21 3.96 -2.32
CA PRO A 24 4.63 4.07 -2.65
C PRO A 24 5.37 5.14 -1.87
N ASP A 25 4.74 6.28 -1.58
CA ASP A 25 5.36 7.32 -0.74
C ASP A 25 5.60 6.78 0.68
N PHE A 26 4.69 5.96 1.19
CA PHE A 26 4.91 5.18 2.42
C PHE A 26 6.12 4.26 2.32
N MET A 27 6.21 3.45 1.26
CA MET A 27 7.34 2.54 1.06
C MET A 27 8.68 3.27 0.95
N ASP A 28 8.74 4.38 0.19
CA ASP A 28 9.95 5.17 -0.01
C ASP A 28 10.44 5.80 1.30
N MET A 29 9.52 6.30 2.13
CA MET A 29 9.87 6.80 3.47
C MET A 29 10.32 5.68 4.42
N MET A 30 9.71 4.49 4.35
CA MET A 30 10.13 3.33 5.14
C MET A 30 11.56 2.89 4.79
N ILE A 31 11.90 2.85 3.50
CA ILE A 31 13.27 2.57 3.04
C ILE A 31 14.23 3.64 3.56
N THR A 32 13.86 4.91 3.47
CA THR A 32 14.69 6.03 3.96
C THR A 32 14.96 5.92 5.47
N CYS A 33 13.96 5.52 6.26
CA CYS A 33 14.12 5.30 7.70
C CYS A 33 15.00 4.06 7.99
N ALA A 34 14.85 2.99 7.21
CA ALA A 34 15.67 1.80 7.34
C ALA A 34 17.15 2.07 6.98
N ASP A 35 17.41 2.86 5.92
CA ASP A 35 18.75 3.31 5.54
C ASP A 35 19.40 4.19 6.62
N ALA A 36 18.58 4.92 7.39
CA ALA A 36 19.03 5.68 8.56
C ALA A 36 19.27 4.80 9.81
N GLY A 37 19.08 3.48 9.71
CA GLY A 37 19.27 2.53 10.81
C GLY A 37 18.16 2.54 11.86
N MET A 38 16.98 3.08 11.54
CA MET A 38 15.84 3.04 12.46
C MET A 38 15.31 1.61 12.61
N SER A 39 14.83 1.27 13.81
CA SER A 39 13.99 0.07 13.96
C SER A 39 12.70 0.23 13.16
N LEU A 40 12.09 -0.88 12.77
CA LEU A 40 10.90 -0.83 11.93
C LEU A 40 9.71 -0.19 12.64
N GLU A 41 9.55 -0.47 13.93
CA GLU A 41 8.53 0.15 14.77
C GLU A 41 8.67 1.67 14.79
N ALA A 42 9.90 2.17 14.98
CA ALA A 42 10.19 3.60 14.98
C ALA A 42 10.00 4.22 13.58
N ALA A 43 10.39 3.49 12.52
CA ALA A 43 10.17 3.91 11.14
C ALA A 43 8.68 4.08 10.85
N VAL A 44 7.86 3.08 11.18
CA VAL A 44 6.40 3.14 11.00
C VAL A 44 5.79 4.34 11.73
N GLU A 45 6.19 4.59 12.97
CA GLU A 45 5.65 5.72 13.75
C GLU A 45 6.01 7.06 13.09
N ARG A 46 7.27 7.23 12.69
CA ARG A 46 7.75 8.42 11.98
C ARG A 46 7.00 8.63 10.65
N VAL A 47 6.96 7.60 9.82
CA VAL A 47 6.34 7.66 8.49
C VAL A 47 4.83 7.92 8.57
N SER A 48 4.15 7.34 9.57
CA SER A 48 2.73 7.62 9.82
C SER A 48 2.46 9.09 10.10
N ASN A 49 3.33 9.76 10.84
CA ASN A 49 3.17 11.18 11.16
C ASN A 49 3.34 12.05 9.91
N GLU A 50 4.33 11.75 9.07
CA GLU A 50 4.56 12.55 7.85
C GLU A 50 3.49 12.33 6.78
N LEU A 51 3.02 11.10 6.60
CA LEU A 51 1.96 10.80 5.64
C LEU A 51 0.59 11.34 6.05
N ALA A 52 0.36 11.62 7.33
CA ALA A 52 -0.89 12.21 7.77
C ALA A 52 -1.14 13.58 7.13
N GLY A 53 -0.07 14.32 6.80
CA GLY A 53 -0.14 15.63 6.13
C GLY A 53 -0.41 15.55 4.63
N THR A 54 0.14 14.55 3.93
CA THR A 54 0.06 14.44 2.45
C THR A 54 -1.03 13.47 1.98
N HIS A 55 -1.25 12.39 2.73
CA HIS A 55 -2.15 11.30 2.40
C HIS A 55 -3.10 11.00 3.56
N LYS A 56 -3.94 11.98 3.92
CA LYS A 56 -4.86 11.93 5.08
C LYS A 56 -5.51 10.56 5.33
N TRP A 57 -6.10 9.95 4.30
CA TRP A 57 -6.81 8.67 4.42
C TRP A 57 -5.88 7.50 4.75
N LEU A 58 -4.69 7.46 4.14
CA LEU A 58 -3.67 6.46 4.47
C LEU A 58 -3.08 6.73 5.87
N GLY A 59 -2.82 8.00 6.19
CA GLY A 59 -2.34 8.42 7.51
C GLY A 59 -3.27 7.99 8.65
N ILE A 60 -4.60 8.04 8.47
CA ILE A 60 -5.56 7.52 9.45
C ILE A 60 -5.37 6.01 9.67
N GLN A 61 -5.17 5.24 8.59
CA GLN A 61 -4.98 3.79 8.69
C GLN A 61 -3.66 3.41 9.36
N LEU A 62 -2.60 4.19 9.12
CA LEU A 62 -1.31 4.06 9.79
C LEU A 62 -1.39 4.47 11.27
N ALA A 63 -2.14 5.53 11.60
CA ALA A 63 -2.37 5.94 12.98
C ALA A 63 -3.12 4.86 13.78
N ILE A 64 -4.10 4.19 13.16
CA ILE A 64 -4.76 3.01 13.75
C ILE A 64 -3.74 1.88 13.98
N MET A 65 -2.87 1.60 13.01
CA MET A 65 -1.82 0.59 13.17
C MET A 65 -0.89 0.91 14.36
N ASN A 66 -0.46 2.17 14.47
CA ASN A 66 0.36 2.64 15.59
C ASN A 66 -0.35 2.52 16.94
N LEU A 67 -1.66 2.80 17.00
CA LEU A 67 -2.46 2.58 18.20
C LEU A 67 -2.48 1.11 18.60
N GLN A 68 -2.63 0.20 17.63
CA GLN A 68 -2.60 -1.24 17.88
C GLN A 68 -1.24 -1.68 18.45
N MET A 69 -0.15 -1.19 17.88
CA MET A 69 1.20 -1.48 18.36
C MET A 69 1.45 -0.95 19.77
N ARG A 70 1.00 0.27 20.09
CA ARG A 70 1.05 0.83 21.44
C ARG A 70 0.23 0.02 22.45
N ALA A 71 -0.84 -0.62 21.99
CA ALA A 71 -1.63 -1.55 22.80
C ALA A 71 -0.97 -2.95 22.96
N GLY A 72 0.26 -3.12 22.48
CA GLY A 72 1.04 -4.36 22.60
C GLY A 72 0.84 -5.32 21.44
N LYS A 73 0.14 -4.93 20.36
CA LYS A 73 0.01 -5.78 19.18
C LYS A 73 1.37 -5.91 18.46
N PRO A 74 1.83 -7.14 18.14
CA PRO A 74 3.06 -7.33 17.36
C PRO A 74 2.97 -6.64 16.00
N LEU A 75 4.08 -6.05 15.55
CA LEU A 75 4.14 -5.33 14.27
C LEU A 75 3.69 -6.17 13.07
N ARG A 76 4.06 -7.46 13.02
CA ARG A 76 3.61 -8.38 11.96
C ARG A 76 2.08 -8.48 11.85
N GLU A 77 1.40 -8.46 12.99
CA GLU A 77 -0.05 -8.60 13.06
C GLU A 77 -0.72 -7.27 12.73
N ALA A 78 -0.16 -6.16 13.23
CA ALA A 78 -0.62 -4.81 12.92
C ALA A 78 -0.50 -4.50 11.40
N LEU A 79 0.60 -4.91 10.76
CA LEU A 79 0.81 -4.79 9.30
C LEU A 79 -0.18 -5.65 8.51
N ARG A 80 -0.45 -6.88 8.95
CA ARG A 80 -1.46 -7.74 8.32
C ARG A 80 -2.84 -7.11 8.38
N GLU A 81 -3.25 -6.61 9.54
CA GLU A 81 -4.54 -5.94 9.68
C GLU A 81 -4.60 -4.63 8.90
N LEU A 82 -3.50 -3.88 8.81
CA LEU A 82 -3.40 -2.73 7.92
C LEU A 82 -3.67 -3.16 6.48
N ALA A 83 -3.02 -4.23 6.00
CA ALA A 83 -3.23 -4.73 4.65
C ALA A 83 -4.69 -5.14 4.39
N ASP A 84 -5.33 -5.78 5.37
CA ASP A 84 -6.76 -6.12 5.29
C ASP A 84 -7.66 -4.89 5.24
N ARG A 85 -7.39 -3.86 6.04
CA ARG A 85 -8.13 -2.58 6.04
C ARG A 85 -7.93 -1.79 4.75
N LEU A 86 -6.72 -1.75 4.21
CA LEU A 86 -6.42 -1.05 2.96
C LEU A 86 -7.00 -1.78 1.75
N GLY A 87 -7.11 -3.11 1.82
CA GLY A 87 -7.61 -3.95 0.73
C GLY A 87 -6.73 -3.85 -0.53
N LEU A 88 -5.44 -3.57 -0.36
CA LEU A 88 -4.46 -3.48 -1.44
C LEU A 88 -3.64 -4.77 -1.49
N ASP A 89 -3.48 -5.32 -2.70
CA ASP A 89 -2.56 -6.44 -2.92
C ASP A 89 -1.13 -6.04 -2.54
N GLU A 90 -0.79 -4.77 -2.75
CA GLU A 90 0.53 -4.26 -2.46
C GLU A 90 0.85 -4.21 -0.95
N ALA A 91 -0.17 -3.91 -0.14
CA ALA A 91 -0.05 -3.98 1.31
C ALA A 91 0.04 -5.42 1.82
N ARG A 92 -0.68 -6.36 1.18
CA ARG A 92 -0.62 -7.79 1.54
C ARG A 92 0.76 -8.36 1.25
N ALA A 93 1.33 -8.05 0.08
CA ALA A 93 2.68 -8.47 -0.30
C ALA A 93 3.72 -7.94 0.70
N LEU A 94 3.64 -6.66 1.08
CA LEU A 94 4.50 -6.09 2.11
C LEU A 94 4.41 -6.85 3.44
N ALA A 95 3.20 -7.14 3.94
CA ALA A 95 3.03 -7.86 5.20
C ALA A 95 3.65 -9.28 5.14
N VAL A 96 3.57 -9.94 3.98
CA VAL A 96 4.21 -11.24 3.74
C VAL A 96 5.74 -11.11 3.72
N LEU A 97 6.28 -10.13 3.01
CA LEU A 97 7.72 -9.88 2.96
C LEU A 97 8.29 -9.57 4.35
N PHE A 98 7.56 -8.78 5.14
CA PHE A 98 7.93 -8.49 6.52
C PHE A 98 8.02 -9.77 7.36
N ARG A 99 6.97 -10.58 7.34
CA ARG A 99 6.93 -11.85 8.06
C ARG A 99 8.09 -12.78 7.65
N GLN A 100 8.36 -12.88 6.35
CA GLN A 100 9.47 -13.69 5.84
C GLN A 100 10.83 -13.16 6.33
N SER A 101 11.00 -11.84 6.37
CA SER A 101 12.24 -11.22 6.85
C SER A 101 12.45 -11.46 8.35
N GLU A 102 11.37 -11.41 9.15
CA GLU A 102 11.39 -11.75 10.58
C GLU A 102 11.72 -13.24 10.81
N GLU A 103 11.10 -14.15 10.03
CA GLU A 103 11.29 -15.61 10.16
C GLU A 103 12.67 -16.10 9.67
N LEU A 104 13.20 -15.51 8.60
CA LEU A 104 14.42 -15.96 7.92
C LEU A 104 15.66 -15.14 8.32
N GLY A 105 15.47 -14.02 9.03
CA GLY A 105 16.56 -13.11 9.42
C GLY A 105 17.19 -12.36 8.23
N THR A 106 16.48 -12.26 7.11
CA THR A 106 16.97 -11.56 5.92
C THR A 106 16.78 -10.05 6.03
N SER A 107 17.59 -9.29 5.31
CA SER A 107 17.51 -7.82 5.26
C SER A 107 16.15 -7.38 4.70
N LEU A 108 15.30 -6.83 5.56
CA LEU A 108 14.01 -6.27 5.17
C LEU A 108 14.18 -5.08 4.21
N THR A 109 15.24 -4.27 4.40
CA THR A 109 15.52 -3.11 3.55
C THR A 109 15.71 -3.52 2.10
N ASP A 110 16.43 -4.61 1.85
CA ASP A 110 16.65 -5.12 0.49
C ASP A 110 15.35 -5.66 -0.12
N ALA A 111 14.54 -6.37 0.68
CA ALA A 111 13.23 -6.84 0.24
C ALA A 111 12.28 -5.67 -0.09
N LEU A 112 12.28 -4.61 0.73
CA LEU A 112 11.50 -3.40 0.50
C LEU A 112 11.93 -2.70 -0.79
N ARG A 113 13.23 -2.60 -1.08
CA ARG A 113 13.75 -1.98 -2.31
C ARG A 113 13.32 -2.75 -3.56
N VAL A 114 13.52 -4.06 -3.57
CA VAL A 114 13.08 -4.93 -4.67
C VAL A 114 11.59 -4.80 -4.91
N TYR A 115 10.80 -4.79 -3.83
CA TYR A 115 9.35 -4.66 -3.92
C TYR A 115 8.89 -3.28 -4.39
N SER A 116 9.53 -2.20 -3.92
CA SER A 116 9.27 -0.84 -4.38
C SER A 116 9.58 -0.66 -5.87
N ASP A 117 10.66 -1.26 -6.37
CA ASP A 117 10.99 -1.24 -7.79
C ASP A 117 9.96 -2.02 -8.61
N GLU A 118 9.50 -3.17 -8.13
CA GLU A 118 8.41 -3.92 -8.75
C GLU A 118 7.12 -3.09 -8.83
N MET A 119 6.75 -2.40 -7.75
CA MET A 119 5.58 -1.51 -7.72
C MET A 119 5.69 -0.37 -8.75
N ARG A 120 6.89 0.22 -8.90
CA ARG A 120 7.14 1.27 -9.91
C ARG A 120 7.01 0.70 -11.33
N SER A 121 7.58 -0.48 -11.60
CA SER A 121 7.44 -1.16 -12.89
C SER A 121 5.98 -1.51 -13.21
N GLN A 122 5.22 -2.03 -12.24
CA GLN A 122 3.78 -2.30 -12.44
C GLN A 122 2.97 -1.04 -12.73
N ARG A 123 3.33 0.11 -12.15
CA ARG A 123 2.68 1.40 -12.47
C ARG A 123 2.91 1.81 -13.93
N ILE A 124 4.13 1.63 -14.44
CA ILE A 124 4.47 1.90 -15.85
C ILE A 124 3.69 0.97 -16.76
N LEU A 125 3.72 -0.34 -16.50
CA LEU A 125 2.98 -1.34 -17.29
C LEU A 125 1.48 -1.01 -17.37
N ARG A 126 0.85 -0.68 -16.24
CA ARG A 126 -0.57 -0.28 -16.21
C ARG A 126 -0.85 1.02 -16.98
N ALA A 127 0.13 1.92 -17.08
CA ALA A 127 0.00 3.12 -17.88
C ALA A 127 0.11 2.81 -19.39
N GLU A 128 1.05 1.94 -19.76
CA GLU A 128 1.22 1.44 -21.13
C GLU A 128 -0.01 0.66 -21.60
N GLU A 129 -0.57 -0.23 -20.78
CA GLU A 129 -1.81 -0.96 -21.07
C GLU A 129 -2.99 0.00 -21.31
N ARG A 130 -3.10 1.06 -20.52
CA ARG A 130 -4.15 2.08 -20.71
C ARG A 130 -3.95 2.88 -21.99
N ALA A 131 -2.70 3.19 -22.35
CA ALA A 131 -2.37 3.88 -23.60
C ALA A 131 -2.64 2.96 -24.82
N ASN A 132 -2.25 1.69 -24.74
CA ASN A 132 -2.46 0.69 -25.79
C ASN A 132 -3.91 0.21 -25.90
N ALA A 133 -4.75 0.39 -24.88
CA ALA A 133 -6.19 0.11 -24.93
C ALA A 133 -7.01 1.20 -25.65
N LEU A 134 -6.41 2.35 -25.99
CA LEU A 134 -7.08 3.45 -26.69
C LEU A 134 -7.64 3.13 -28.09
N PRO A 135 -7.06 2.24 -28.93
CA PRO A 135 -7.59 1.97 -30.27
C PRO A 135 -8.92 1.22 -30.29
N VAL A 136 -9.24 0.43 -29.24
CA VAL A 136 -10.39 -0.50 -29.28
C VAL A 136 -11.72 0.17 -28.88
N LYS A 137 -11.70 1.29 -28.15
CA LYS A 137 -12.94 2.02 -27.78
C LYS A 137 -13.46 3.00 -28.85
N MET A 138 -12.71 3.23 -29.94
CA MET A 138 -13.17 4.06 -31.07
C MET A 138 -13.91 3.28 -32.17
N MET A 139 -14.07 1.95 -32.04
CA MET A 139 -14.93 1.12 -32.89
C MET A 139 -16.24 0.75 -32.17
N ILE A 140 -17.03 1.75 -31.75
CA ILE A 140 -18.47 1.50 -31.57
C ILE A 140 -19.11 1.92 -32.90
N PRO A 141 -19.44 0.97 -33.81
CA PRO A 141 -20.21 1.34 -34.98
C PRO A 141 -21.61 1.71 -34.50
N LEU A 142 -22.06 2.92 -34.87
CA LEU A 142 -23.46 3.27 -34.86
C LEU A 142 -24.16 2.32 -35.84
N GLY A 143 -24.89 1.36 -35.30
CA GLY A 143 -25.82 0.47 -35.99
C GLY A 143 -27.07 0.31 -35.14
#